data_AF-A0A8T2WNA1-F1
#
_entry.id   AF-A0A8T2WNA1-F1
#
_cell.length_a   1.000
_cell.length_b   1.000
_cell.length_c   1.000
_cell.angle_alpha   90.00
_cell.angle_beta   90.00
_cell.angle_gamma   90.00
#
_symmetry.space_group_name_H-M   'P 1'
#
loop_
_entity.id
_entity.type
_entity.pdbx_description
1 polymer ?
#
loop_
_entity_poly.entity_id
_entity_poly.type
_entity_poly.pdbx_seq_one_letter_code
_entity_poly.pdbx_strand_id
1 'polypeptide(L)'
;FTFSTGTHDVATVSKSDYDNCNRGNQNNVVTNGPATIALNATGNQYYFCTFSDHCNKGQKLAITVAASSTPSPPSPPGTPAPTTPSSSPPPPPSSPSPPPPPSASSSLVATFASVFMSIAISFMYYF
;
A
#
# COMPACT_ATOMS: atom_id res chain seq x y z
N PHE A 1 7.25 16.48 -5.21
CA PHE A 1 8.70 16.27 -5.08
C PHE A 1 9.39 17.63 -5.08
N THR A 2 10.16 17.94 -4.05
CA THR A 2 10.87 19.22 -3.94
C THR A 2 12.37 18.97 -4.09
N PHE A 3 13.00 19.56 -5.09
CA PHE A 3 14.42 19.40 -5.39
C PHE A 3 14.95 20.56 -6.24
N SER A 4 16.26 20.77 -6.27
CA SER A 4 16.91 21.77 -7.12
C SER A 4 17.03 21.27 -8.57
N THR A 5 16.50 22.03 -9.52
CA THR A 5 16.60 21.73 -10.96
C THR A 5 18.06 21.54 -11.38
N GLY A 6 18.33 20.48 -12.15
CA GLY A 6 19.68 20.15 -12.62
C GLY A 6 20.54 19.35 -11.64
N THR A 7 20.03 19.04 -10.44
CA THR A 7 20.71 18.18 -9.45
C THR A 7 19.95 16.91 -9.13
N HIS A 8 18.63 16.95 -9.26
CA HIS A 8 17.77 15.79 -9.13
C HIS A 8 16.66 15.87 -10.20
N ASP A 9 15.96 14.77 -10.34
CA ASP A 9 14.79 14.61 -11.16
C ASP A 9 13.88 13.55 -10.53
N VAL A 10 12.74 13.29 -11.16
CA VAL A 10 11.83 12.21 -10.81
C VAL A 10 11.47 11.46 -12.07
N ALA A 11 11.91 10.22 -12.17
CA ALA A 11 11.48 9.31 -13.23
C ALA A 11 10.39 8.37 -12.73
N THR A 12 9.35 8.16 -13.53
CA THR A 12 8.38 7.08 -13.34
C THR A 12 8.85 5.85 -14.12
N VAL A 13 8.87 4.70 -13.46
CA VAL A 13 9.50 3.47 -13.99
C VAL A 13 8.69 2.22 -13.65
N SER A 14 9.05 1.09 -14.26
CA SER A 14 8.55 -0.22 -13.88
C SER A 14 9.10 -0.68 -12.52
N LYS A 15 8.49 -1.71 -11.91
CA LYS A 15 8.99 -2.31 -10.67
C LYS A 15 10.42 -2.84 -10.84
N SER A 16 10.71 -3.53 -11.94
CA SER A 16 12.04 -4.10 -12.19
C SER A 16 13.11 -3.02 -12.34
N ASP A 17 12.77 -1.90 -13.01
CA ASP A 17 13.71 -0.80 -13.16
C ASP A 17 13.91 -0.05 -11.83
N TYR A 18 12.86 0.07 -11.02
CA TYR A 18 12.96 0.60 -9.67
C TYR A 18 13.86 -0.25 -8.77
N ASP A 19 13.69 -1.57 -8.76
CA ASP A 19 14.47 -2.48 -7.92
C ASP A 19 15.96 -2.44 -8.28
N ASN A 20 16.28 -2.40 -9.58
CA ASN A 20 17.65 -2.41 -10.09
C ASN A 20 18.24 -1.01 -10.35
N CYS A 21 17.50 0.05 -10.07
CA CYS A 21 17.88 1.43 -10.44
C CYS A 21 18.27 1.57 -11.93
N ASN A 22 17.56 0.85 -12.80
CA ASN A 22 17.83 0.84 -14.24
C ASN A 22 17.29 2.11 -14.89
N ARG A 23 18.18 2.91 -15.46
CA ARG A 23 17.87 4.20 -16.09
C ARG A 23 17.54 4.09 -17.57
N GLY A 24 17.72 2.92 -18.18
CA GLY A 24 17.53 2.74 -19.63
C GLY A 24 16.07 2.80 -20.09
N ASN A 25 15.12 2.54 -19.18
CA ASN A 25 13.69 2.42 -19.51
C ASN A 25 12.84 3.27 -18.56
N GLN A 26 12.64 4.54 -18.93
CA GLN A 26 11.84 5.47 -18.14
C GLN A 26 10.57 5.84 -18.90
N ASN A 27 9.41 5.72 -18.25
CA ASN A 27 8.13 6.10 -18.87
C ASN A 27 8.00 7.62 -19.00
N ASN A 28 8.44 8.33 -17.96
CA ASN A 28 8.40 9.78 -17.91
C ASN A 28 9.46 10.29 -16.93
N VAL A 29 10.10 11.42 -17.26
CA VAL A 29 11.11 12.08 -16.40
C VAL A 29 10.76 13.55 -16.24
N VAL A 30 10.70 14.01 -14.98
CA VAL A 30 10.48 15.41 -14.63
C VAL A 30 11.78 15.98 -14.06
N THR A 31 12.40 16.91 -14.78
CA THR A 31 13.74 17.46 -14.47
C THR A 31 13.72 18.77 -13.69
N ASN A 32 12.56 19.43 -13.60
CA ASN A 32 12.41 20.73 -12.95
C ASN A 32 11.65 20.57 -11.62
N GLY A 33 12.22 21.12 -10.55
CA GLY A 33 11.61 21.15 -9.24
C GLY A 33 11.04 22.53 -8.89
N PRO A 34 10.07 22.63 -7.97
CA PRO A 34 9.31 21.52 -7.39
C PRO A 34 8.37 20.87 -8.43
N ALA A 35 8.29 19.54 -8.39
CA ALA A 35 7.49 18.74 -9.31
C ALA A 35 6.23 18.18 -8.64
N THR A 36 5.10 18.24 -9.33
CA THR A 36 3.82 17.61 -8.94
C THR A 36 3.50 16.49 -9.91
N ILE A 37 3.24 15.28 -9.38
CA ILE A 37 2.83 14.12 -10.18
C ILE A 37 1.40 13.75 -9.79
N ALA A 38 0.50 13.75 -10.76
CA ALA A 38 -0.88 13.32 -10.56
C ALA A 38 -0.98 11.78 -10.49
N LEU A 39 -1.79 11.27 -9.58
CA LEU A 39 -2.01 9.83 -9.38
C LEU A 39 -3.34 9.42 -10.02
N ASN A 40 -3.31 9.12 -11.32
CA ASN A 40 -4.52 8.91 -12.13
C ASN A 40 -4.97 7.44 -12.21
N ALA A 41 -4.15 6.50 -11.74
CA ALA A 41 -4.43 5.08 -11.77
C ALA A 41 -4.15 4.45 -10.41
N THR A 42 -4.98 3.46 -10.05
CA THR A 42 -4.77 2.64 -8.86
C THR A 42 -3.63 1.65 -9.08
N GLY A 43 -3.04 1.17 -8.00
CA GLY A 43 -1.95 0.20 -8.02
C GLY A 43 -0.59 0.78 -7.61
N ASN A 44 0.45 -0.02 -7.79
CA ASN A 44 1.80 0.34 -7.36
C ASN A 44 2.49 1.23 -8.39
N GLN A 45 3.00 2.37 -7.92
CA GLN A 45 3.73 3.34 -8.73
C GLN A 45 5.14 3.48 -8.16
N TYR A 46 6.13 3.54 -9.05
CA TYR A 46 7.55 3.56 -8.69
C TYR A 46 8.25 4.75 -9.29
N TYR A 47 9.05 5.42 -8.46
CA TYR A 47 9.77 6.62 -8.81
C TYR A 47 11.21 6.56 -8.31
N PHE A 48 12.16 7.11 -9.05
CA PHE A 48 13.51 7.35 -8.54
C PHE A 48 14.20 8.54 -9.22
N CYS A 49 15.30 9.02 -8.64
CA CYS A 49 16.16 10.00 -9.28
C CYS A 49 17.22 9.33 -10.16
N THR A 50 17.33 9.77 -11.41
CA THR A 50 18.14 9.17 -12.48
C THR A 50 19.58 9.67 -12.47
N PHE A 51 19.86 10.73 -11.73
CA PHE A 51 21.22 11.22 -11.50
C PHE A 51 22.09 10.12 -10.88
N SER A 52 23.37 10.13 -11.25
CA SER A 52 24.25 9.00 -10.99
C SER A 52 24.31 8.68 -9.49
N ASP A 53 24.09 7.40 -9.19
CA ASP A 53 24.17 6.79 -7.86
C ASP A 53 23.06 7.20 -6.87
N HIS A 54 22.25 8.22 -7.19
CA HIS A 54 21.18 8.69 -6.30
C HIS A 54 20.16 7.59 -5.95
N CYS A 55 19.66 6.86 -6.96
CA CYS A 55 18.74 5.74 -6.74
C CYS A 55 19.38 4.63 -5.87
N ASN A 56 20.63 4.24 -6.16
CA ASN A 56 21.34 3.20 -5.40
C ASN A 56 21.59 3.61 -3.95
N LYS A 57 21.77 4.91 -3.71
CA LYS A 57 21.86 5.53 -2.39
C LYS A 57 20.51 5.75 -1.70
N GLY A 58 19.43 5.27 -2.29
CA GLY A 58 18.10 5.28 -1.67
C GLY A 58 17.18 6.43 -2.10
N GLN A 59 17.57 7.27 -3.09
CA GLN A 59 16.66 8.28 -3.65
C GLN A 59 15.65 7.64 -4.61
N LYS A 60 14.72 6.87 -4.03
CA LYS A 60 13.67 6.12 -4.71
C LYS A 60 12.42 6.04 -3.83
N LEU A 61 11.24 6.09 -4.44
CA LEU A 61 9.94 6.06 -3.77
C LEU A 61 9.03 5.03 -4.45
N ALA A 62 8.45 4.13 -3.67
CA ALA A 62 7.35 3.28 -4.09
C ALA A 62 6.09 3.67 -3.32
N ILE A 63 4.97 3.81 -4.01
CA ILE A 63 3.66 4.07 -3.39
C ILE A 63 2.63 3.10 -3.94
N THR A 64 1.58 2.88 -3.16
CA THR A 64 0.38 2.17 -3.61
C THR A 64 -0.78 3.15 -3.63
N VAL A 65 -1.35 3.37 -4.82
CA VAL A 65 -2.51 4.24 -5.02
C VAL A 65 -3.78 3.40 -4.85
N ALA A 66 -4.57 3.71 -3.82
CA ALA A 66 -5.86 3.09 -3.60
C ALA A 66 -6.96 3.76 -4.45
N ALA A 67 -8.05 3.03 -4.70
CA ALA A 67 -9.23 3.62 -5.32
C ALA A 67 -9.79 4.73 -4.43
N SER A 68 -10.14 5.87 -5.03
CA SER A 68 -10.87 6.92 -4.33
C SER A 68 -12.28 6.42 -4.00
N SER A 69 -12.63 6.36 -2.72
CA SER A 69 -14.02 6.14 -2.31
C SER A 69 -14.79 7.45 -2.48
N THR A 70 -15.60 7.54 -3.53
CA THR A 70 -16.62 8.59 -3.62
C THR A 70 -17.73 8.24 -2.62
N PRO A 71 -18.14 9.16 -1.72
CA PRO A 71 -19.31 8.92 -0.88
C PRO A 71 -20.51 8.62 -1.77
N SER A 72 -21.23 7.53 -1.48
CA SER A 72 -22.53 7.32 -2.13
C SER A 72 -23.46 8.48 -1.80
N PRO A 73 -24.26 8.97 -2.77
CA PRO A 73 -25.29 9.95 -2.49
C PRO A 73 -26.20 9.47 -1.35
N PRO A 74 -26.67 10.35 -0.46
CA PRO A 74 -27.63 9.97 0.56
C PRO A 74 -28.86 9.34 -0.09
N SER A 75 -29.32 8.23 0.47
CA SER A 75 -30.53 7.57 0.02
C SER A 75 -31.71 8.55 0.12
N PRO A 76 -32.63 8.60 -0.87
CA PRO A 76 -33.82 9.43 -0.78
C PRO A 76 -34.62 9.10 0.50
N PRO A 77 -35.31 10.08 1.12
CA PRO A 77 -36.19 9.83 2.26
C PRO A 77 -37.19 8.72 1.91
N GLY A 78 -37.22 7.66 2.72
CA GLY A 78 -38.18 6.58 2.57
C GLY A 78 -39.60 7.13 2.73
N THR A 79 -40.46 6.86 1.74
CA THR A 79 -41.89 7.14 1.84
C THR A 79 -42.50 6.26 2.94
N PRO A 80 -43.37 6.79 3.82
CA PRO A 80 -44.00 5.96 4.85
C PRO A 80 -44.76 4.79 4.22
N ALA A 81 -44.47 3.57 4.67
CA ALA A 81 -45.25 2.40 4.30
C ALA A 81 -46.68 2.54 4.84
N PRO A 82 -47.72 2.15 4.08
CA PRO A 82 -49.08 2.11 4.59
C PRO A 82 -49.17 1.13 5.76
N THR A 83 -49.61 1.62 6.93
CA THR A 83 -49.93 0.77 8.07
C THR A 83 -51.21 0.00 7.77
N THR A 84 -51.10 -1.29 7.45
CA THR A 84 -52.22 -2.22 7.50
C THR A 84 -52.23 -2.89 8.88
N PRO A 85 -53.39 -3.04 9.54
CA PRO A 85 -53.47 -3.78 10.80
C PRO A 85 -53.36 -5.27 10.50
N SER A 86 -52.20 -5.87 10.77
CA SER A 86 -52.02 -7.32 10.71
C SER A 86 -52.34 -7.92 12.08
N SER A 87 -53.54 -8.48 12.21
CA SER A 87 -53.90 -9.39 13.28
C SER A 87 -53.32 -10.77 12.97
N SER A 88 -52.17 -11.10 13.56
CA SER A 88 -51.70 -12.49 13.63
C SER A 88 -51.30 -12.84 15.06
N PRO A 89 -51.62 -14.06 15.55
CA PRO A 89 -51.27 -14.50 16.88
C PRO A 89 -49.74 -14.62 17.05
N PRO A 90 -49.21 -14.45 18.27
CA PRO A 90 -47.80 -14.60 18.53
C PRO A 90 -47.34 -16.05 18.29
N PRO A 91 -46.17 -16.28 17.68
CA PRO A 91 -45.57 -17.61 17.59
C PRO A 91 -45.05 -18.08 18.96
N PRO A 92 -44.95 -19.40 19.18
CA PRO A 92 -44.43 -19.98 20.43
C PRO A 92 -42.94 -19.68 20.64
N PRO A 93 -42.45 -19.69 21.89
CA PRO A 93 -41.06 -19.38 22.22
C PRO A 93 -40.11 -20.43 21.63
N SER A 94 -39.12 -19.98 20.87
CA SER A 94 -38.04 -20.81 20.36
C SER A 94 -36.91 -20.92 21.39
N SER A 95 -36.46 -22.15 21.63
CA SER A 95 -35.38 -22.55 22.54
C SER A 95 -34.07 -21.79 22.28
N PRO A 96 -33.23 -21.50 23.31
CA PRO A 96 -31.95 -20.85 23.10
C PRO A 96 -30.98 -21.76 22.33
N SER A 97 -30.35 -21.19 21.30
CA SER A 97 -29.20 -21.82 20.63
C SER A 97 -27.94 -21.72 21.51
N PRO A 98 -27.05 -22.72 21.45
CA PRO A 98 -25.79 -22.67 22.20
C PRO A 98 -24.85 -21.57 21.68
N PRO A 99 -23.98 -21.03 22.55
CA PRO A 99 -23.03 -20.00 22.16
C PRO A 99 -22.00 -20.53 21.15
N PRO A 100 -21.48 -19.67 20.25
CA PRO A 100 -20.39 -20.04 19.36
C PRO A 100 -19.09 -20.28 20.14
N PRO A 101 -18.20 -21.16 19.65
CA PRO A 101 -16.88 -21.36 20.25
C PRO A 101 -15.98 -20.13 20.09
N PRO A 102 -15.01 -19.91 20.99
CA PRO A 102 -14.09 -18.78 20.89
C PRO A 102 -13.12 -18.96 19.71
N SER A 103 -13.01 -17.93 18.88
CA SER A 103 -11.98 -17.84 17.83
C SER A 103 -10.59 -17.76 18.47
N ALA A 104 -9.76 -18.77 18.21
CA ALA A 104 -8.36 -18.75 18.62
C ALA A 104 -7.57 -17.73 17.79
N SER A 105 -7.08 -16.68 18.45
CA SER A 105 -6.06 -15.78 17.88
C SER A 105 -4.69 -16.45 18.02
N SER A 106 -4.04 -16.78 16.92
CA SER A 106 -2.62 -17.19 16.95
C SER A 106 -1.75 -15.98 16.64
N SER A 107 -1.19 -15.41 17.71
CA SER A 107 -0.02 -14.54 17.63
C SER A 107 1.23 -15.43 17.69
N LEU A 108 2.13 -15.32 16.72
CA LEU A 108 3.51 -15.77 16.90
C LEU A 108 4.47 -14.67 16.42
N VAL A 109 4.96 -13.94 17.42
CA VAL A 109 6.12 -13.06 17.38
C VAL A 109 7.40 -13.91 17.48
N ALA A 110 8.41 -13.47 16.72
CA ALA A 110 9.85 -13.70 16.86
C ALA A 110 10.39 -15.13 16.67
N THR A 111 11.38 -15.27 15.77
CA THR A 111 12.80 -15.36 16.17
C THR A 111 13.78 -15.47 14.99
N PHE A 112 15.04 -15.14 15.29
CA PHE A 112 16.31 -15.50 14.64
C PHE A 112 17.05 -14.47 13.79
N ALA A 113 17.53 -13.44 14.49
CA ALA A 113 18.84 -12.85 14.29
C ALA A 113 19.95 -13.95 14.29
N SER A 114 20.41 -14.40 13.11
CA SER A 114 21.50 -15.39 13.01
C SER A 114 22.29 -15.40 11.70
N VAL A 115 22.35 -14.27 10.96
CA VAL A 115 23.17 -14.16 9.72
C VAL A 115 24.42 -13.27 9.88
N PHE A 116 24.60 -12.60 11.03
CA PHE A 116 25.67 -11.59 11.21
C PHE A 116 27.03 -12.10 11.72
N MET A 117 27.17 -13.38 12.11
CA MET A 117 28.46 -13.89 12.65
C MET A 117 29.34 -14.61 11.59
N SER A 118 28.90 -14.73 10.34
CA SER A 118 29.63 -15.52 9.32
C SER A 118 30.46 -14.67 8.35
N ILE A 119 30.29 -13.35 8.32
CA ILE A 119 31.03 -12.45 7.42
C ILE A 119 32.36 -11.98 8.05
N ALA A 120 32.50 -12.02 9.38
CA ALA A 120 33.71 -11.57 10.08
C ALA A 120 34.89 -12.57 10.00
N ILE A 121 34.63 -13.86 9.78
CA ILE A 121 35.69 -14.87 9.69
C ILE A 121 36.34 -14.84 8.28
N SER A 122 35.58 -14.57 7.22
CA SER A 122 36.12 -14.46 5.86
C SER A 122 36.99 -13.22 5.62
N PHE A 123 36.87 -12.16 6.44
CA PHE A 123 37.72 -10.97 6.38
C PHE A 123 39.07 -11.12 7.10
N MET A 124 39.28 -12.21 7.85
CA MET A 124 40.58 -12.54 8.48
C MET A 124 41.39 -13.59 7.72
N TYR A 125 40.89 -14.05 6.56
CA TYR A 125 41.59 -14.97 5.67
C TYR A 125 41.96 -14.36 4.30
N TYR A 126 41.69 -13.07 4.09
CA TYR A 126 42.06 -12.36 2.86
C TYR A 126 42.73 -11.01 3.16
N PHE A 127 43.76 -11.05 4.02
CA PHE A 127 45.00 -10.36 3.68
C PHE A 127 45.73 -11.20 2.63
#